data_AF-A0A820F4L7-F1
#
_entry.id   AF-A0A820F4L7-F1
#
_cell.length_a   1.000
_cell.length_b   1.000
_cell.length_c   1.000
_cell.angle_alpha   90.00
_cell.angle_beta   90.00
_cell.angle_gamma   90.00
#
_symmetry.space_group_name_H-M   'P 1'
#
loop_
_entity.id
_entity.type
_entity.pdbx_description
1 polymer ?
#
loop_
_entity_poly.entity_id
_entity_poly.type
_entity_poly.pdbx_seq_one_letter_code
_entity_poly.pdbx_strand_id
1 'polypeptide(L)'
;MFDKSHFKTRSFDILPIVRNFFKQPTGERNITNIDEIRRCLADIKPFSRLANPLQNHILQEAWYECYTEGRTIIRQGDCAACFYIILSGSACVTYKRITDDHIQIIDILERGCTFGEKGLMTNSRQIFTITSKTKLELLVLWKDDFKAIYMGNDRYCSADDLKFLK
;
A
#
# COMPACT_ATOMS: atom_id res chain seq x y z
N MET A 1 -12.79 28.19 -25.61
CA MET A 1 -13.67 27.05 -25.30
C MET A 1 -12.76 25.85 -25.12
N PHE A 2 -12.51 25.44 -23.87
CA PHE A 2 -11.62 24.31 -23.56
C PHE A 2 -12.29 23.00 -23.99
N ASP A 3 -11.66 22.27 -24.91
CA ASP A 3 -12.13 20.95 -25.36
C ASP A 3 -11.68 19.87 -24.37
N LYS A 4 -12.66 19.23 -23.73
CA LYS A 4 -12.45 18.14 -22.74
C LYS A 4 -12.09 16.80 -23.41
N SER A 5 -12.13 16.69 -24.74
CA SER A 5 -11.84 15.46 -25.48
C SER A 5 -10.36 15.03 -25.46
N HIS A 6 -9.46 15.91 -25.02
CA HIS A 6 -8.01 15.68 -24.99
C HIS A 6 -7.44 15.25 -23.64
N PHE A 7 -8.26 15.20 -22.58
CA PHE A 7 -7.89 14.44 -21.38
C PHE A 7 -8.14 12.96 -21.65
N LYS A 8 -7.24 12.34 -22.42
CA LYS A 8 -7.04 10.90 -22.32
C LYS A 8 -6.63 10.64 -20.88
N THR A 9 -7.60 10.27 -20.05
CA THR A 9 -7.38 9.73 -18.71
C THR A 9 -6.19 8.81 -18.81
N ARG A 10 -5.03 9.20 -18.25
CA ARG A 10 -3.98 8.23 -17.96
C ARG A 10 -4.71 7.17 -17.16
N SER A 11 -4.90 5.99 -17.74
CA SER A 11 -5.58 4.92 -17.02
C SER A 11 -4.76 4.70 -15.75
N PHE A 12 -5.33 5.09 -14.62
CA PHE A 12 -4.77 4.84 -13.30
C PHE A 12 -4.92 3.36 -12.91
N ASP A 13 -5.48 2.53 -13.81
CA ASP A 13 -5.61 1.11 -13.61
C ASP A 13 -4.23 0.46 -13.68
N ILE A 14 -4.03 -0.46 -12.74
CA ILE A 14 -2.83 -1.26 -12.70
C ILE A 14 -2.80 -2.20 -13.90
N LEU A 15 -1.64 -2.26 -14.55
CA LEU A 15 -1.44 -3.12 -15.70
C LEU A 15 -1.67 -4.59 -15.32
N PRO A 16 -2.32 -5.40 -16.19
CA PRO A 16 -2.57 -6.81 -15.92
C PRO A 16 -1.31 -7.60 -15.57
N ILE A 17 -0.16 -7.24 -16.14
CA ILE A 17 1.13 -7.90 -15.85
C ILE A 17 1.52 -7.78 -14.38
N VAL A 18 1.26 -6.63 -13.74
CA VAL A 18 1.52 -6.40 -12.31
C VAL A 18 0.58 -7.25 -11.47
N ARG A 19 -0.72 -7.24 -11.78
CA ARG A 19 -1.72 -8.07 -11.06
C ARG A 19 -1.35 -9.55 -11.13
N ASN A 20 -1.01 -10.03 -12.32
CA ASN A 20 -0.71 -11.44 -12.56
C ASN A 20 0.59 -11.86 -11.87
N PHE A 21 1.59 -10.98 -11.83
CA PHE A 21 2.84 -11.24 -11.12
C PHE A 21 2.62 -11.42 -9.61
N PHE A 22 1.91 -10.48 -8.97
CA PHE A 22 1.69 -10.52 -7.51
C PHE A 22 0.60 -11.50 -7.05
N LYS A 23 -0.15 -12.10 -7.98
CA LYS A 23 -1.05 -13.23 -7.71
C LYS A 23 -0.34 -14.58 -7.67
N GLN A 24 0.89 -14.66 -8.20
CA GLN A 24 1.69 -15.88 -8.11
C GLN A 24 2.23 -16.05 -6.68
N PRO A 25 2.28 -17.28 -6.15
CA PRO A 25 2.98 -17.58 -4.90
C PRO A 25 4.42 -17.04 -4.94
N THR A 26 4.92 -16.54 -3.82
CA THR A 26 6.24 -15.86 -3.73
C THR A 26 7.37 -16.73 -4.30
N GLY A 27 7.38 -18.04 -4.01
CA GLY A 27 8.36 -19.00 -4.52
C GLY A 27 8.24 -19.38 -6.01
N GLU A 28 7.17 -18.97 -6.69
CA GLU A 28 6.90 -19.33 -8.10
C GLU A 28 7.04 -18.13 -9.06
N ARG A 29 7.41 -16.95 -8.55
CA ARG A 29 7.46 -15.72 -9.35
C ARG A 29 8.55 -15.79 -10.41
N ASN A 30 8.15 -15.56 -11.66
CA ASN A 30 9.08 -15.52 -12.77
C ASN A 30 9.97 -14.27 -12.72
N ILE A 31 11.27 -14.49 -12.45
CA ILE A 31 12.31 -13.46 -12.32
C ILE A 31 12.52 -12.68 -13.62
N THR A 32 12.20 -13.25 -14.79
CA THR A 32 12.41 -12.61 -16.11
C THR A 32 11.62 -11.30 -16.28
N ASN A 33 10.48 -11.15 -15.59
CA ASN A 33 9.63 -9.96 -15.70
C ASN A 33 9.94 -8.89 -14.64
N ILE A 34 10.86 -9.13 -13.70
CA ILE A 34 11.09 -8.25 -12.55
C ILE A 34 11.37 -6.81 -12.96
N ASP A 35 12.19 -6.59 -13.99
CA ASP A 35 12.51 -5.25 -14.47
C ASP A 35 11.32 -4.53 -15.09
N GLU A 36 10.42 -5.27 -15.72
CA GLU A 36 9.18 -4.72 -16.27
C GLU A 36 8.20 -4.37 -15.15
N ILE A 37 8.02 -5.25 -14.16
CA ILE A 37 7.17 -4.96 -12.99
C ILE A 37 7.71 -3.75 -12.23
N ARG A 38 9.03 -3.66 -12.02
CA ARG A 38 9.66 -2.50 -11.38
C ARG A 38 9.38 -1.21 -12.15
N ARG A 39 9.48 -1.23 -13.48
CA ARG A 39 9.13 -0.08 -14.33
C ARG A 39 7.66 0.31 -14.18
N CYS A 40 6.76 -0.65 -14.06
CA CYS A 40 5.33 -0.40 -13.86
C CYS A 40 5.00 0.24 -12.50
N LEU A 41 5.84 0.02 -11.48
CA LEU A 41 5.68 0.57 -10.13
C LEU A 41 6.51 1.84 -9.88
N ALA A 42 7.23 2.34 -10.88
CA ALA A 42 8.17 3.46 -10.72
C ALA A 42 7.50 4.78 -10.27
N ASP A 43 6.20 4.95 -10.53
CA ASP A 43 5.41 6.11 -10.09
C ASP A 43 4.86 5.97 -8.66
N ILE A 44 4.90 4.78 -8.07
CA ILE A 44 4.44 4.51 -6.70
C ILE A 44 5.57 4.83 -5.72
N LYS A 45 5.55 6.05 -5.16
CA LYS A 45 6.63 6.58 -4.30
C LYS A 45 7.06 5.65 -3.14
N PRO A 46 6.14 4.98 -2.40
CA PRO A 46 6.53 4.04 -1.34
C PRO A 46 7.37 2.85 -1.81
N PHE A 47 7.33 2.55 -3.12
CA PHE A 47 8.14 1.53 -3.76
C PHE A 47 9.40 2.13 -4.40
N SER A 48 9.25 3.16 -5.25
CA SER A 48 10.35 3.65 -6.09
C SER A 48 11.45 4.41 -5.35
N ARG A 49 11.19 4.85 -4.11
CA ARG A 49 12.20 5.48 -3.24
C ARG A 49 13.15 4.48 -2.59
N LEU A 50 12.73 3.22 -2.46
CA LEU A 50 13.54 2.18 -1.84
C LEU A 50 14.73 1.83 -2.74
N ALA A 51 15.86 1.46 -2.14
CA ALA A 51 16.99 0.90 -2.88
C ALA A 51 16.58 -0.41 -3.58
N ASN A 52 17.24 -0.75 -4.70
CA ASN A 52 16.92 -1.95 -5.49
C ASN A 52 16.81 -3.24 -4.67
N PRO A 53 17.68 -3.53 -3.67
CA PRO A 53 17.51 -4.72 -2.83
C PRO A 53 16.18 -4.75 -2.07
N LEU A 54 15.74 -3.60 -1.55
CA LEU A 54 14.48 -3.46 -0.82
C LEU A 54 13.27 -3.52 -1.77
N GLN A 55 13.38 -2.91 -2.96
CA GLN A 55 12.37 -3.10 -4.01
C GLN A 55 12.23 -4.58 -4.38
N ASN A 56 13.35 -5.30 -4.52
CA ASN A 56 13.34 -6.74 -4.81
C ASN A 56 12.65 -7.52 -3.71
N HIS A 57 12.86 -7.16 -2.45
CA HIS A 57 12.14 -7.77 -1.32
C HIS A 57 10.62 -7.60 -1.50
N ILE A 58 10.14 -6.40 -1.83
CA ILE A 58 8.71 -6.18 -2.11
C ILE A 58 8.25 -7.04 -3.30
N LEU A 59 9.02 -7.07 -4.39
CA LEU A 59 8.66 -7.87 -5.57
C LEU A 59 8.59 -9.38 -5.27
N GLN A 60 9.33 -9.87 -4.29
CA GLN A 60 9.30 -11.28 -3.90
C GLN A 60 8.24 -11.60 -2.85
N GLU A 61 8.04 -10.74 -1.84
CA GLU A 61 7.24 -11.08 -0.66
C GLU A 61 5.83 -10.45 -0.65
N ALA A 62 5.61 -9.32 -1.32
CA ALA A 62 4.30 -8.68 -1.32
C ALA A 62 3.27 -9.51 -2.11
N TRP A 63 1.99 -9.44 -1.79
CA TRP A 63 0.93 -10.01 -2.63
C TRP A 63 -0.11 -8.96 -3.04
N TYR A 64 -0.90 -9.30 -4.06
CA TYR A 64 -1.95 -8.42 -4.57
C TYR A 64 -3.31 -8.70 -3.93
N GLU A 65 -3.98 -7.64 -3.50
CA GLU A 65 -5.36 -7.69 -3.02
C GLU A 65 -6.25 -6.71 -3.78
N CYS A 66 -7.54 -7.04 -3.90
CA CYS A 66 -8.53 -6.17 -4.51
C CYS A 66 -9.85 -6.20 -3.74
N TYR A 67 -10.31 -5.01 -3.36
CA TYR A 67 -11.54 -4.83 -2.61
C TYR A 67 -12.54 -3.98 -3.40
N THR A 68 -13.82 -4.33 -3.32
CA THR A 68 -14.93 -3.49 -3.77
C THR A 68 -15.12 -2.31 -2.83
N GLU A 69 -15.86 -1.30 -3.26
CA GLU A 69 -16.22 -0.15 -2.40
C GLU A 69 -16.96 -0.59 -1.13
N GLY A 70 -16.74 0.14 -0.03
CA GLY A 70 -17.42 -0.09 1.26
C GLY A 70 -16.84 -1.24 2.09
N ARG A 71 -15.73 -1.85 1.67
CA ARG A 71 -15.06 -2.93 2.39
C ARG A 71 -14.13 -2.38 3.45
N THR A 72 -14.29 -2.81 4.69
CA THR A 72 -13.35 -2.52 5.77
C THR A 72 -12.14 -3.43 5.66
N ILE A 73 -10.96 -2.84 5.48
CA ILE A 73 -9.68 -3.57 5.33
C ILE A 73 -8.98 -3.69 6.70
N ILE A 74 -9.05 -2.64 7.51
CA ILE A 74 -8.52 -2.60 8.88
C ILE A 74 -9.60 -2.06 9.79
N ARG A 75 -9.76 -2.64 10.99
CA ARG A 75 -10.59 -2.07 12.06
C ARG A 75 -9.71 -1.55 13.18
N GLN A 76 -10.11 -0.40 13.73
CA GLN A 76 -9.52 0.14 14.95
C GLN A 76 -9.62 -0.90 16.09
N GLY A 77 -8.51 -1.10 16.79
CA GLY A 77 -8.37 -2.07 17.87
C GLY A 77 -7.88 -3.45 17.41
N ASP A 78 -7.87 -3.77 16.11
CA ASP A 78 -7.38 -5.07 15.65
C ASP A 78 -5.86 -5.20 15.79
N CYS A 79 -5.38 -6.44 15.87
CA CYS A 79 -3.94 -6.72 15.84
C CYS A 79 -3.36 -6.29 14.50
N ALA A 80 -2.28 -5.51 14.53
CA ALA A 80 -1.59 -5.10 13.30
C ALA A 80 -0.80 -6.27 12.71
N ALA A 81 -1.20 -6.73 11.52
CA ALA A 81 -0.61 -7.89 10.85
C ALA A 81 0.05 -7.57 9.49
N CYS A 82 -0.45 -6.57 8.78
CA CYS A 82 -0.02 -6.27 7.41
C CYS A 82 0.17 -4.76 7.18
N PHE A 83 1.00 -4.45 6.19
CA PHE A 83 1.22 -3.12 5.64
C PHE A 83 0.70 -3.08 4.19
N TYR A 84 0.17 -1.93 3.77
CA TYR A 84 -0.53 -1.80 2.50
C TYR A 84 -0.04 -0.60 1.70
N ILE A 85 0.15 -0.79 0.39
CA ILE A 85 0.47 0.26 -0.59
C ILE A 85 -0.69 0.35 -1.58
N ILE A 86 -1.28 1.54 -1.74
CA ILE A 86 -2.39 1.74 -2.67
C ILE A 86 -1.88 1.85 -4.10
N LEU A 87 -2.24 0.88 -4.93
CA LEU A 87 -1.92 0.86 -6.34
C LEU A 87 -2.96 1.60 -7.20
N SER A 88 -4.25 1.49 -6.85
CA SER A 88 -5.34 2.23 -7.49
C SER A 88 -6.55 2.32 -6.56
N GLY A 89 -7.42 3.29 -6.80
CA GLY A 89 -8.59 3.57 -5.98
C GLY A 89 -8.30 4.49 -4.79
N SER A 90 -9.25 4.52 -3.84
CA SER A 90 -9.15 5.33 -2.64
C SER A 90 -9.78 4.67 -1.42
N ALA A 91 -9.33 5.10 -0.24
CA ALA A 91 -9.78 4.61 1.06
C ALA A 91 -10.05 5.77 2.03
N CYS A 92 -10.96 5.55 2.96
CA CYS A 92 -11.29 6.46 4.06
C CYS A 92 -10.62 5.98 5.34
N VAL A 93 -9.95 6.89 6.04
CA VAL A 93 -9.42 6.65 7.39
C VAL A 93 -10.39 7.25 8.39
N THR A 94 -10.87 6.44 9.33
CA THR A 94 -11.75 6.91 10.40
C THR A 94 -11.24 6.52 11.78
N TYR A 95 -11.58 7.34 12.76
CA TYR A 95 -11.34 7.08 14.18
C TYR A 95 -12.66 7.10 14.93
N LYS A 96 -12.94 6.04 15.69
CA LYS A 96 -14.07 5.99 16.62
C LYS A 96 -13.58 6.37 18.02
N ARG A 97 -14.07 7.51 18.54
CA ARG A 97 -13.80 7.93 19.92
C ARG A 97 -14.45 6.97 20.90
N ILE A 98 -13.70 6.59 21.93
CA ILE A 98 -14.18 5.68 22.98
C ILE A 98 -15.19 6.38 23.90
N THR A 99 -15.07 7.69 24.09
CA THR A 99 -15.87 8.44 25.08
C THR A 99 -17.34 8.59 24.69
N ASP A 100 -17.63 8.69 23.40
CA ASP A 100 -18.97 9.04 22.88
C ASP A 100 -19.33 8.32 21.58
N ASP A 101 -18.55 7.30 21.19
CA ASP A 101 -18.75 6.53 19.96
C ASP A 101 -18.76 7.35 18.67
N HIS A 102 -18.32 8.62 18.72
CA HIS A 102 -18.28 9.50 17.57
C HIS A 102 -17.23 9.03 16.56
N ILE A 103 -17.63 8.93 15.28
CA ILE A 103 -16.75 8.55 14.18
C ILE A 103 -16.27 9.82 13.46
N GLN A 104 -14.97 10.06 13.51
CA GLN A 104 -14.32 11.17 12.83
C GLN A 104 -13.60 10.66 11.57
N ILE A 105 -13.75 11.36 10.45
CA ILE A 105 -12.91 11.15 9.25
C ILE A 105 -11.57 11.85 9.48
N ILE A 106 -10.49 11.09 9.35
CA ILE A 106 -9.12 11.55 9.61
C ILE A 106 -8.41 11.93 8.32
N ASP A 107 -8.50 11.09 7.29
CA ASP A 107 -7.86 11.34 5.99
C ASP A 107 -8.57 10.53 4.89
N ILE A 108 -8.34 10.94 3.63
CA ILE A 108 -8.69 10.16 2.44
C ILE A 108 -7.38 9.77 1.73
N LEU A 109 -7.17 8.48 1.56
CA LEU A 109 -5.98 7.93 0.94
C LEU A 109 -6.25 7.57 -0.52
N GLU A 110 -5.27 7.80 -1.38
CA GLU A 110 -5.36 7.57 -2.83
C GLU A 110 -4.13 6.78 -3.33
N ARG A 111 -4.05 6.53 -4.63
CA ARG A 111 -2.89 5.90 -5.27
C ARG A 111 -1.56 6.49 -4.78
N GLY A 112 -0.64 5.61 -4.40
CA GLY A 112 0.67 5.97 -3.86
C GLY A 112 0.69 6.29 -2.38
N CYS A 113 -0.45 6.32 -1.69
CA CYS A 113 -0.51 6.33 -0.23
C CYS A 113 -0.29 4.94 0.37
N THR A 114 0.02 4.90 1.65
CA THR A 114 0.21 3.69 2.46
C THR A 114 -0.75 3.70 3.64
N PHE A 115 -1.00 2.52 4.21
CA PHE A 115 -1.67 2.41 5.51
C PHE A 115 -1.29 1.12 6.24
N GLY A 116 -1.62 1.05 7.53
CA GLY A 116 -1.40 -0.09 8.42
C GLY A 116 -0.09 -0.03 9.21
N GLU A 117 0.81 0.89 8.88
CA GLU A 117 2.13 1.10 9.48
C GLU A 117 2.05 1.43 10.99
N LYS A 118 1.05 2.20 11.43
CA LYS A 118 1.00 2.75 12.80
C LYS A 118 1.03 1.65 13.86
N GLY A 119 0.22 0.61 13.69
CA GLY A 119 0.19 -0.53 14.61
C GLY A 119 1.45 -1.41 14.48
N LEU A 120 2.04 -1.52 13.29
CA LEU A 120 3.24 -2.32 13.06
C LEU A 120 4.49 -1.70 13.72
N MET A 121 4.68 -0.38 13.54
CA MET A 121 5.82 0.36 14.07
C MET A 121 5.87 0.33 15.60
N THR A 122 4.70 0.41 16.24
CA THR A 122 4.57 0.42 17.70
C THR A 122 4.42 -0.99 18.30
N ASN A 123 4.42 -2.04 17.47
CA ASN A 123 4.05 -3.41 17.88
C ASN A 123 2.73 -3.46 18.68
N SER A 124 1.74 -2.65 18.29
CA SER A 124 0.48 -2.49 19.01
C SER A 124 -0.73 -2.74 18.11
N ARG A 125 -1.92 -2.38 18.60
CA ARG A 125 -3.20 -2.50 17.86
C ARG A 125 -3.35 -1.36 16.86
N GLN A 126 -4.17 -1.56 15.84
CA GLN A 126 -4.50 -0.53 14.85
C GLN A 126 -5.27 0.61 15.53
N ILE A 127 -4.85 1.84 15.25
CA ILE A 127 -5.46 3.04 15.86
C ILE A 127 -6.60 3.63 15.01
N PHE A 128 -6.70 3.24 13.75
CA PHE A 128 -7.71 3.72 12.81
C PHE A 128 -8.43 2.56 12.12
N THR A 129 -9.63 2.84 11.62
CA THR A 129 -10.37 1.98 10.70
C THR A 129 -10.12 2.47 9.27
N ILE A 130 -9.86 1.54 8.35
CA ILE A 130 -9.63 1.82 6.93
C ILE A 130 -10.73 1.14 6.12
N THR A 131 -11.48 1.91 5.34
CA THR A 131 -12.57 1.39 4.48
C THR A 131 -12.38 1.86 3.05
N SER A 132 -12.52 0.97 2.06
CA SER A 132 -12.44 1.33 0.64
C SER A 132 -13.57 2.30 0.26
N LYS A 133 -13.22 3.39 -0.42
CA LYS A 133 -14.18 4.35 -0.98
C LYS A 133 -14.49 4.11 -2.45
N THR A 134 -13.62 3.40 -3.14
CA THR A 134 -13.82 2.94 -4.52
C THR A 134 -13.28 1.52 -4.63
N LYS A 135 -13.28 0.93 -5.83
CA LYS A 135 -12.52 -0.29 -6.08
C LYS A 135 -11.04 -0.03 -5.74
N LEU A 136 -10.53 -0.75 -4.76
CA LEU A 136 -9.21 -0.52 -4.17
C LEU A 136 -8.29 -1.69 -4.54
N GLU A 137 -7.15 -1.38 -5.15
CA GLU A 137 -6.11 -2.34 -5.51
C GLU A 137 -4.86 -2.08 -4.68
N LEU A 138 -4.32 -3.12 -4.04
CA LEU A 138 -3.27 -3.00 -3.03
C LEU A 138 -2.11 -3.95 -3.31
N LEU A 139 -0.89 -3.52 -2.98
CA LEU A 139 0.16 -4.45 -2.56
C LEU A 139 0.13 -4.57 -1.05
N VAL A 140 0.30 -5.80 -0.56
CA VAL A 140 0.24 -6.11 0.87
C VAL A 140 1.52 -6.83 1.27
N LEU A 141 2.06 -6.47 2.43
CA LEU A 141 3.23 -7.09 3.04
C LEU A 141 2.88 -7.57 4.45
N TRP A 142 3.45 -8.70 4.86
CA TRP A 142 3.38 -9.13 6.25
C TRP A 142 4.20 -8.22 7.15
N LYS A 143 3.90 -8.26 8.45
CA LYS A 143 4.60 -7.48 9.48
C LYS A 143 6.12 -7.65 9.44
N ASP A 144 6.60 -8.87 9.26
CA ASP A 144 8.04 -9.15 9.31
C ASP A 144 8.76 -8.62 8.07
N ASP A 145 8.14 -8.72 6.88
CA ASP A 145 8.67 -8.10 5.66
C ASP A 145 8.64 -6.58 5.74
N PHE A 146 7.55 -5.99 6.24
CA PHE A 146 7.48 -4.56 6.49
C PHE A 146 8.63 -4.10 7.41
N LYS A 147 8.90 -4.85 8.49
CA LYS A 147 10.00 -4.53 9.39
C LYS A 147 11.36 -4.67 8.72
N ALA A 148 11.58 -5.74 7.96
CA ALA A 148 12.83 -5.96 7.24
C ALA A 148 13.10 -4.84 6.23
N ILE A 149 12.06 -4.39 5.51
CA ILE A 149 12.17 -3.39 4.46
C ILE A 149 12.29 -1.97 5.03
N TYR A 150 11.44 -1.61 5.99
CA TYR A 150 11.25 -0.22 6.42
C TYR A 150 11.85 0.07 7.81
N MET A 151 12.01 -0.92 8.68
CA MET A 151 12.49 -0.71 10.07
C MET A 151 13.87 -1.32 10.36
N GLY A 152 14.48 -2.01 9.38
CA GLY A 152 15.78 -2.63 9.54
C GLY A 152 16.89 -1.61 9.82
N ASN A 153 17.87 -2.00 10.63
CA ASN A 153 19.04 -1.18 11.01
C ASN A 153 20.06 -1.00 9.87
N ASP A 154 19.63 -1.24 8.63
CA ASP A 154 20.51 -1.41 7.49
C ASP A 154 20.72 -0.11 6.71
N ARG A 155 21.90 0.00 6.10
CA ARG A 155 22.38 1.17 5.33
C ARG A 155 21.52 1.56 4.11
N TYR A 156 20.38 0.90 3.91
CA TYR A 156 19.53 0.99 2.72
C TYR A 156 18.19 1.67 2.96
N CYS A 157 17.72 1.75 4.21
CA CYS A 157 16.50 2.47 4.56
C CYS A 157 16.88 3.65 5.46
N SER A 158 16.90 4.85 4.89
CA SER A 158 17.20 6.07 5.62
C SER A 158 15.99 6.53 6.43
N ALA A 159 16.20 7.40 7.42
CA ALA A 159 15.08 8.05 8.11
C ALA A 159 14.17 8.85 7.15
N ASP A 160 14.70 9.28 5.98
CA ASP A 160 13.90 9.96 4.94
C ASP A 160 12.92 9.02 4.23
N ASP A 161 13.23 7.73 4.18
CA ASP A 161 12.37 6.68 3.61
C ASP A 161 11.19 6.30 4.52
N LEU A 162 11.15 6.84 5.74
CA LEU A 162 10.00 6.70 6.63
C LEU A 162 9.10 7.95 6.64
N LYS A 163 9.59 9.09 6.13
CA LYS A 163 8.86 10.38 6.17
C LYS A 163 7.57 10.39 5.34
N PHE A 164 7.36 9.41 4.47
CA PHE A 164 6.12 9.27 3.69
C PHE A 164 5.09 8.33 4.33
N LEU A 165 5.48 7.57 5.34
CA LEU A 165 4.56 6.83 6.21
C LEU A 165 3.90 7.86 7.13
N LYS A 166 2.74 8.36 6.73
CA LYS A 166 2.00 9.41 7.46
C LYS A 166 1.62 8.96 8.87
#